data_AF-A0A3P7PEY0-F1
#
_entry.id   AF-A0A3P7PEY0-F1
#
_cell.length_a   1.000
_cell.length_b   1.000
_cell.length_c   1.000
_cell.angle_alpha   90.00
_cell.angle_beta   90.00
_cell.angle_gamma   90.00
#
_symmetry.space_group_name_H-M   'P 1'
#
loop_
_entity.id
_entity.type
_entity.pdbx_description
1 polymer ?
#
loop_
_entity_poly.entity_id
_entity_poly.type
_entity_poly.pdbx_seq_one_letter_code
_entity_poly.pdbx_strand_id
1 'polypeptide(L)'
;MTPQTRKLYLCEEKTQDKGPTVDSADLEERIAARRLRIENRVAQQNPEFFDQKVEDDDDGTKLPEISKEQVEMSMQRIVNLCRNGNAFISNIKVACDARENLRRLEEDELNLIRT
;
A
#
# COMPACT_ATOMS: atom_id res chain seq x y z
N MET A 1 20.11 -20.91 58.53
CA MET A 1 20.02 -21.11 57.08
C MET A 1 18.81 -20.32 56.58
N THR A 2 19.02 -19.05 56.21
CA THR A 2 17.96 -18.20 55.65
C THR A 2 17.85 -18.47 54.14
N PRO A 3 16.67 -18.77 53.59
CA PRO A 3 16.54 -18.97 52.15
C PRO A 3 16.69 -17.61 51.45
N GLN A 4 17.81 -17.43 50.74
CA GLN A 4 18.00 -16.31 49.83
C GLN A 4 17.01 -16.46 48.66
N THR A 5 15.86 -15.81 48.74
CA THR A 5 14.98 -15.64 47.60
C THR A 5 15.63 -14.64 46.66
N ARG A 6 16.20 -15.13 45.54
CA ARG A 6 16.62 -14.25 44.45
C ARG A 6 15.38 -13.50 43.97
N LYS A 7 15.32 -12.20 44.22
CA LYS A 7 14.37 -11.32 43.53
C LYS A 7 14.70 -11.41 42.04
N LEU A 8 13.89 -12.16 41.29
CA LEU A 8 13.86 -12.06 39.85
C LEU A 8 13.32 -10.65 39.56
N TYR A 9 14.21 -9.74 39.18
CA TYR A 9 13.79 -8.51 38.54
C TYR A 9 13.21 -8.93 37.19
N LEU A 10 11.90 -9.18 37.16
CA LEU A 10 11.17 -9.10 35.92
C LEU A 10 11.33 -7.63 35.51
N CYS A 11 12.26 -7.39 34.59
CA CYS A 11 12.30 -6.12 33.88
C CYS A 11 10.96 -6.08 33.17
N GLU A 12 9.97 -5.40 33.78
CA GLU A 12 8.77 -5.00 33.08
C GLU A 12 9.30 -4.18 31.90
N GLU A 13 9.42 -4.83 30.74
CA GLU A 13 9.43 -4.11 29.49
C GLU A 13 8.13 -3.32 29.53
N LYS A 14 8.22 -2.06 29.96
CA LYS A 14 7.21 -1.06 29.67
C LYS A 14 7.01 -1.24 28.18
N THR A 15 5.89 -1.83 27.80
CA THR A 15 5.48 -1.93 26.40
C THR A 15 5.32 -0.48 26.00
N GLN A 16 6.39 0.13 25.51
CA GLN A 16 6.35 1.45 24.93
C GLN A 16 5.28 1.33 23.87
N ASP A 17 4.21 2.11 24.03
CA ASP A 17 3.16 2.21 23.04
C ASP A 17 3.85 2.47 21.71
N LYS A 18 3.89 1.45 20.84
CA LYS A 18 4.64 1.51 19.58
C LYS A 18 3.94 2.41 18.56
N GLY A 19 2.86 3.07 18.97
CA GLY A 19 2.01 3.88 18.14
C GLY A 19 1.20 3.01 17.16
N PRO A 20 0.34 3.67 16.37
CA PRO A 20 -0.51 2.99 15.40
C PRO A 20 0.32 2.20 14.38
N THR A 21 -0.02 0.93 14.15
CA THR A 21 0.69 0.11 13.16
C THR A 21 0.02 0.09 11.79
N VAL A 22 0.86 -0.01 10.76
CA VAL A 22 0.44 -0.04 9.34
C VAL A 22 -0.12 -1.40 8.93
N ASP A 23 0.24 -2.45 9.67
CA ASP A 23 -0.16 -3.83 9.43
C ASP A 23 -1.38 -4.22 10.28
N SER A 24 -2.05 -3.25 10.90
CA SER A 24 -3.25 -3.50 11.69
C SER A 24 -4.39 -4.03 10.80
N ALA A 25 -5.18 -4.93 11.39
CA ALA A 25 -6.43 -5.37 10.78
C ALA A 25 -7.49 -4.24 10.78
N ASP A 26 -7.39 -3.30 11.73
CA ASP A 26 -8.29 -2.15 11.83
C ASP A 26 -7.94 -1.04 10.83
N LEU A 27 -8.98 -0.48 10.20
CA LEU A 27 -8.82 0.55 9.19
C LEU A 27 -8.39 1.90 9.80
N GLU A 28 -8.96 2.28 10.94
CA GLU A 28 -8.68 3.56 11.57
C GLU A 28 -7.24 3.62 12.08
N GLU A 29 -6.75 2.54 12.67
CA GLU A 29 -5.37 2.40 13.09
C GLU A 29 -4.38 2.53 11.92
N ARG A 30 -4.67 1.89 10.78
CA ARG A 30 -3.85 2.03 9.57
C ARG A 30 -3.85 3.46 9.03
N ILE A 31 -4.99 4.16 9.10
CA ILE A 31 -5.09 5.55 8.68
C ILE A 31 -4.22 6.43 9.59
N ALA A 32 -4.29 6.23 10.91
CA ALA A 32 -3.48 6.94 11.88
C ALA A 32 -1.97 6.71 11.63
N ALA A 33 -1.56 5.45 11.42
CA ALA A 33 -0.18 5.07 11.11
C ALA A 33 0.31 5.71 9.80
N ARG A 34 -0.57 5.81 8.79
CA ARG A 34 -0.27 6.49 7.53
C ARG A 34 -0.10 8.00 7.70
N ARG A 35 -0.97 8.66 8.48
CA ARG A 35 -0.90 10.10 8.76
C ARG A 35 0.45 10.46 9.37
N LEU A 36 0.86 9.73 10.42
CA LEU A 36 2.16 9.91 11.08
C LEU A 36 3.34 9.75 10.11
N ARG A 37 3.31 8.75 9.23
CA ARG A 37 4.38 8.58 8.22
C ARG A 37 4.44 9.73 7.23
N ILE A 38 3.30 10.25 6.81
CA ILE A 38 3.24 11.40 5.89
C ILE A 38 3.80 12.64 6.60
N GLU A 39 3.36 12.88 7.83
CA GLU A 39 3.82 14.00 8.67
C GLU A 39 5.35 13.96 8.84
N ASN A 40 5.90 12.83 9.26
CA ASN A 40 7.35 12.65 9.41
C ASN A 40 8.10 12.86 8.09
N ARG A 41 7.56 12.36 6.97
CA ARG A 41 8.17 12.55 5.65
C ARG A 41 8.16 14.02 5.24
N VAL A 42 7.07 14.73 5.49
CA VAL A 42 6.95 16.16 5.19
C VAL A 42 7.91 16.97 6.06
N ALA A 43 7.99 16.68 7.36
CA ALA A 43 8.93 17.33 8.29
C ALA A 43 10.40 17.11 7.87
N GLN A 44 10.73 15.92 7.36
CA GLN A 44 12.07 15.65 6.83
C GLN A 44 12.37 16.41 5.54
N GLN A 45 11.37 16.64 4.69
CA GLN A 45 11.55 17.36 3.42
C GLN A 45 11.59 18.88 3.62
N ASN A 46 10.77 19.39 4.53
CA ASN A 46 10.63 20.81 4.85
C ASN A 46 10.47 20.98 6.37
N PRO A 47 11.57 21.20 7.11
CA PRO A 47 11.53 21.35 8.57
C PRO A 47 10.65 22.51 9.06
N GLU A 48 10.58 23.59 8.29
CA GLU A 48 9.80 24.80 8.57
C GLU A 48 8.30 24.67 8.20
N PHE A 49 7.89 23.57 7.56
CA PHE A 49 6.53 23.41 7.04
C PHE A 49 5.45 23.46 8.14
N PHE A 50 5.77 22.96 9.33
CA PHE A 50 4.82 22.93 10.43
C PHE A 50 4.79 24.25 11.21
N ASP A 51 5.90 24.96 11.34
CA ASP A 51 5.93 26.30 11.96
C ASP A 51 5.11 27.31 11.16
N GLN A 52 5.17 27.23 9.82
CA GLN A 52 4.34 28.05 8.95
C GLN A 52 2.86 27.64 8.96
N LYS A 53 2.57 26.34 9.16
CA LYS A 53 1.18 25.82 9.21
C LYS A 53 0.46 26.17 10.52
N VAL A 54 1.18 26.29 11.64
CA VAL A 54 0.60 26.69 12.94
C VAL A 54 0.08 28.13 12.90
N GLU A 55 0.71 29.02 12.13
CA GLU A 55 0.24 30.39 11.91
C GLU A 55 -1.00 30.46 10.98
N ASP A 56 -1.14 29.50 10.05
CA ASP A 56 -2.27 29.43 9.09
C ASP A 56 -3.50 28.65 9.63
N ASP A 57 -3.33 27.78 10.63
CA ASP A 57 -4.34 26.86 11.18
C ASP A 57 -5.24 27.44 12.31
N ASP A 58 -5.24 28.76 12.58
CA ASP A 58 -6.18 29.39 13.54
C ASP A 58 -7.67 29.21 13.14
N ASP A 59 -7.91 28.79 11.89
CA ASP A 59 -9.22 28.34 11.39
C ASP A 59 -9.20 26.82 11.10
N GLY A 60 -9.22 26.00 12.16
CA GLY A 60 -9.24 24.53 12.13
C GLY A 60 -10.44 23.88 11.42
N THR A 61 -11.17 24.63 10.59
CA THR A 61 -12.28 24.17 9.76
C THR A 61 -11.92 23.95 8.29
N LYS A 62 -10.73 24.39 7.83
CA LYS A 62 -10.30 24.22 6.43
C LYS A 62 -9.61 22.89 6.21
N LEU A 63 -10.29 21.99 5.49
CA LEU A 63 -9.64 20.84 4.86
C LEU A 63 -8.57 21.35 3.88
N PRO A 64 -7.39 20.71 3.80
CA PRO A 64 -6.38 21.08 2.81
C PRO A 64 -7.00 20.95 1.41
N GLU A 65 -7.12 22.07 0.70
CA GLU A 65 -7.61 22.08 -0.66
C GLU A 65 -6.66 21.23 -1.52
N ILE A 66 -7.17 20.11 -2.04
CA ILE A 66 -6.40 19.28 -2.98
C ILE A 66 -6.16 20.14 -4.23
N SER A 67 -4.88 20.36 -4.57
CA SER A 67 -4.54 21.19 -5.72
C SER A 67 -5.12 20.60 -7.01
N LYS A 68 -5.55 21.46 -7.94
CA LYS A 68 -6.09 21.02 -9.25
C LYS A 68 -5.10 20.12 -9.99
N GLU A 69 -3.80 20.44 -9.89
CA GLU A 69 -2.72 19.64 -10.46
C GLU A 69 -2.66 18.23 -9.85
N GLN A 70 -2.84 18.09 -8.53
CA GLN A 70 -2.87 16.80 -7.87
C GLN A 70 -4.07 15.96 -8.33
N VAL A 71 -5.24 16.58 -8.50
CA VAL A 71 -6.43 15.90 -9.04
C VAL A 71 -6.16 15.40 -10.46
N GLU A 72 -5.61 16.26 -11.32
CA GLU A 72 -5.31 15.92 -12.71
C GLU A 72 -4.29 14.77 -12.82
N MET A 73 -3.18 14.85 -12.07
CA MET A 73 -2.19 13.77 -12.01
C MET A 73 -2.81 12.46 -11.52
N SER A 74 -3.69 12.52 -10.52
CA SER A 74 -4.39 11.34 -10.01
C SER A 74 -5.30 10.73 -11.08
N MET A 75 -6.05 11.56 -11.81
CA MET A 75 -6.91 11.10 -12.90
C MET A 75 -6.11 10.42 -14.01
N GLN A 76 -4.98 11.01 -14.44
CA GLN A 76 -4.11 10.41 -15.46
C GLN A 76 -3.57 9.05 -15.01
N ARG A 77 -3.17 8.91 -13.74
CA ARG A 77 -2.71 7.64 -13.16
C ARG A 77 -3.80 6.58 -13.19
N ILE A 78 -5.04 6.93 -12.83
CA ILE A 78 -6.19 6.01 -12.86
C ILE A 78 -6.45 5.53 -14.29
N VAL A 79 -6.46 6.45 -15.27
CA VAL A 79 -6.66 6.09 -16.69
C VAL A 79 -5.59 5.12 -17.17
N ASN A 80 -4.33 5.38 -16.86
CA ASN A 80 -3.22 4.50 -17.22
C ASN A 80 -3.33 3.13 -16.56
N LEU A 81 -3.72 3.08 -15.28
CA LEU A 81 -3.92 1.83 -14.55
C LEU A 81 -5.02 0.99 -15.20
N CYS A 82 -6.17 1.59 -15.52
CA CYS A 82 -7.27 0.90 -16.21
C CYS A 82 -6.84 0.37 -17.58
N ARG A 83 -6.13 1.19 -18.37
CA ARG A 83 -5.63 0.78 -19.69
C ARG A 83 -4.66 -0.40 -19.58
N ASN A 84 -3.70 -0.32 -18.67
CA ASN A 84 -2.69 -1.36 -18.48
C ASN A 84 -3.32 -2.65 -17.93
N GLY A 85 -4.26 -2.54 -16.99
CA GLY A 85 -5.00 -3.70 -16.46
C GLY A 85 -5.80 -4.42 -17.55
N ASN A 86 -6.50 -3.67 -18.41
CA ASN A 86 -7.23 -4.25 -19.54
C ASN A 86 -6.30 -4.94 -20.55
N ALA A 87 -5.16 -4.30 -20.88
CA ALA A 87 -4.17 -4.91 -21.75
C ALA A 87 -3.60 -6.20 -21.16
N PHE A 88 -3.29 -6.21 -19.87
CA PHE A 88 -2.79 -7.39 -19.17
C PHE A 88 -3.77 -8.57 -19.23
N ILE A 89 -5.04 -8.34 -18.95
CA ILE A 89 -6.09 -9.38 -19.02
C ILE A 89 -6.23 -9.91 -20.45
N SER A 90 -6.25 -9.02 -21.44
CA SER A 90 -6.33 -9.40 -22.85
C SER A 90 -5.12 -10.23 -23.29
N ASN A 91 -3.90 -9.84 -22.87
CA ASN A 91 -2.68 -10.58 -23.19
C ASN A 91 -2.71 -12.01 -22.62
N ILE A 92 -3.21 -12.18 -21.40
CA ILE A 92 -3.38 -13.52 -20.81
C ILE A 92 -4.36 -14.35 -21.64
N LYS A 93 -5.52 -13.79 -22.00
CA LYS A 93 -6.53 -14.51 -22.81
C LYS A 93 -5.95 -14.94 -24.15
N VAL A 94 -5.32 -14.02 -24.88
CA VAL A 94 -4.69 -14.30 -26.18
C VAL A 94 -3.60 -15.37 -26.05
N ALA A 95 -2.78 -15.31 -24.99
CA ALA A 95 -1.75 -16.33 -24.77
C ALA A 95 -2.36 -17.72 -24.48
N CYS A 96 -3.44 -17.79 -23.71
CA CYS A 96 -4.17 -19.04 -23.48
C CYS A 96 -4.77 -19.59 -24.78
N ASP A 97 -5.44 -18.74 -25.57
CA ASP A 97 -6.05 -19.13 -26.84
C ASP A 97 -4.99 -19.62 -27.84
N ALA A 98 -3.84 -18.94 -27.91
CA ALA A 98 -2.73 -19.36 -28.77
C ALA A 98 -2.17 -20.73 -28.37
N ARG A 99 -2.02 -20.99 -27.07
CA ARG A 99 -1.55 -22.30 -26.55
C ARG A 99 -2.56 -23.41 -26.80
N GLU A 100 -3.85 -23.13 -26.61
CA GLU A 100 -4.92 -24.08 -26.90
C GLU A 100 -4.98 -24.41 -28.40
N ASN A 101 -4.87 -23.39 -29.25
CA ASN A 101 -4.86 -23.58 -30.69
C ASN A 101 -3.66 -24.43 -31.14
N LEU A 102 -2.47 -24.20 -30.56
CA LEU A 102 -1.30 -25.02 -30.84
C LEU A 102 -1.54 -26.48 -30.44
N ARG A 103 -2.10 -26.74 -29.25
CA ARG A 103 -2.39 -28.12 -28.81
C ARG A 103 -3.37 -28.82 -29.76
N ARG A 104 -4.41 -28.11 -30.23
CA ARG A 104 -5.38 -28.68 -31.19
C ARG A 104 -4.73 -29.04 -32.51
N LEU A 105 -3.85 -28.18 -33.02
CA LEU A 105 -3.10 -28.48 -34.25
C LEU A 105 -2.22 -29.73 -34.09
N GLU A 106 -1.51 -29.85 -32.96
CA GLU A 106 -0.70 -31.04 -32.66
C GLU A 106 -1.56 -32.31 -32.54
N GLU A 107 -2.74 -32.22 -31.90
CA GLU A 107 -3.70 -33.34 -31.81
C GLU A 107 -4.26 -33.75 -33.18
N ASP A 108 -4.61 -32.78 -34.03
CA ASP A 108 -5.10 -33.02 -35.39
C ASP A 108 -4.03 -33.70 -36.26
N GLU A 109 -2.76 -33.29 -36.15
CA GLU A 109 -1.64 -33.94 -36.83
C GLU A 109 -1.46 -35.41 -36.38
N LEU A 110 -1.53 -35.66 -35.07
CA LEU A 110 -1.43 -37.02 -34.53
C LEU A 110 -2.60 -37.91 -34.95
N ASN A 111 -3.81 -37.36 -35.02
CA ASN A 111 -5.00 -38.07 -35.48
C ASN A 111 -4.89 -38.43 -36.97
N LEU A 112 -4.37 -37.53 -37.80
CA LEU A 112 -4.14 -37.79 -39.22
C LEU A 112 -3.13 -38.92 -39.47
N ILE A 113 -2.09 -39.03 -38.64
CA ILE A 113 -1.09 -40.11 -38.74
C ILE A 113 -1.65 -41.47 -38.30
N ARG A 114 -2.67 -41.48 -37.43
CA ARG A 114 -3.28 -42.71 -36.87
C ARG A 114 -4.36 -43.32 -37.77
N THR A 115 -4.90 -42.57 -38.72
CA THR A 115 -5.86 -43.03 -39.74
C THR A 115 -5.15 -43.49 -41.01
#